data_AF-A0A0V0GDT7-F1
#
_entry.id   AF-A0A0V0GDT7-F1
#
_cell.length_a   1.000
_cell.length_b   1.000
_cell.length_c   1.000
_cell.angle_alpha   90.00
_cell.angle_beta   90.00
_cell.angle_gamma   90.00
#
_symmetry.space_group_name_H-M   'P 1'
#
loop_
_entity.id
_entity.type
_entity.pdbx_description
1 polymer ?
#
loop_
_entity_poly.entity_id
_entity_poly.type
_entity_poly.pdbx_seq_one_letter_code
_entity_poly.pdbx_strand_id
1 'polypeptide(L)' 'MVYKDVVAWSSMITGYVRIGKPKISLELYGEMIDLGFEPNGFTLSAVIKACSEIGKLKLGSGFHGVVISR' A
#
# COMPACT_ATOMS: atom_id res chain seq x y z
N MET A 1 -7.19 -6.32 -22.70
CA MET A 1 -5.97 -5.74 -22.10
C MET A 1 -6.29 -5.50 -20.64
N VAL A 2 -5.59 -6.15 -19.71
CA VAL A 2 -5.84 -5.95 -18.26
C VAL A 2 -5.30 -4.58 -17.89
N TYR A 3 -6.18 -3.59 -17.83
CA TYR A 3 -5.82 -2.25 -17.40
C TYR A 3 -5.56 -2.33 -15.89
N LYS A 4 -4.33 -2.08 -15.43
CA LYS A 4 -4.07 -1.90 -14.00
C LYS A 4 -4.79 -0.61 -13.59
N ASP A 5 -5.93 -0.75 -12.93
CA ASP A 5 -6.63 0.35 -12.27
C ASP A 5 -6.35 0.34 -10.76
N VAL A 6 -6.88 1.33 -10.04
CA VAL A 6 -6.73 1.43 -8.58
C VAL A 6 -7.22 0.17 -7.86
N VAL A 7 -8.22 -0.53 -8.41
CA VAL A 7 -8.76 -1.77 -7.83
C VAL A 7 -7.76 -2.91 -7.98
N ALA A 8 -7.14 -3.07 -9.15
CA ALA A 8 -6.10 -4.07 -9.38
C ALA A 8 -4.88 -3.82 -8.48
N TRP A 9 -4.42 -2.58 -8.36
CA TRP A 9 -3.31 -2.21 -7.47
C TRP A 9 -3.60 -2.53 -6.00
N SER A 10 -4.72 -2.04 -5.50
CA SER A 10 -5.14 -2.26 -4.12
C SER A 10 -5.32 -3.75 -3.80
N SER A 11 -5.81 -4.55 -4.76
CA SER A 11 -5.91 -6.00 -4.65
C SER A 11 -4.53 -6.68 -4.58
N MET A 12 -3.58 -6.33 -5.45
CA MET A 12 -2.23 -6.90 -5.42
C MET A 12 -1.51 -6.56 -4.11
N ILE A 13 -1.53 -5.30 -3.70
CA ILE A 13 -0.88 -4.81 -2.47
C ILE A 13 -1.45 -5.54 -1.25
N THR A 14 -2.78 -5.58 -1.11
CA THR A 14 -3.45 -6.27 0.00
C THR A 14 -3.17 -7.77 -0.02
N GLY A 15 -3.14 -8.39 -1.21
CA GLY A 15 -2.83 -9.80 -1.39
C GLY A 15 -1.44 -10.16 -0.86
N TYR A 16 -0.42 -9.38 -1.23
CA TYR A 16 0.96 -9.62 -0.76
C TYR A 16 1.12 -9.47 0.74
N VAL A 17 0.45 -8.49 1.36
CA VAL A 17 0.42 -8.37 2.84
C VAL A 17 -0.22 -9.61 3.46
N ARG A 18 -1.36 -10.09 2.93
CA ARG A 18 -2.08 -11.25 3.48
C ARG A 18 -1.26 -12.54 3.46
N ILE A 19 -0.36 -12.71 2.50
CA ILE A 19 0.51 -13.90 2.39
C ILE A 19 1.87 -13.70 3.05
N GLY A 20 2.03 -12.69 3.92
CA GLY A 20 3.27 -12.47 4.68
C GLY A 20 4.43 -11.95 3.83
N LYS A 21 4.13 -11.23 2.73
CA LYS A 21 5.13 -10.58 1.87
C LYS A 21 5.00 -9.04 1.91
N PRO A 22 5.14 -8.41 3.09
CA PRO A 22 4.93 -6.97 3.25
C PRO A 22 5.93 -6.12 2.45
N LYS A 23 7.16 -6.58 2.23
CA LYS A 23 8.16 -5.82 1.43
C LYS A 23 7.69 -5.61 -0.02
N ILE A 24 7.18 -6.66 -0.65
CA ILE A 24 6.63 -6.59 -2.02
C ILE A 24 5.44 -5.64 -2.08
N SER A 25 4.60 -5.63 -1.04
CA SER A 25 3.46 -4.70 -0.98
C SER A 25 3.90 -3.23 -0.96
N LEU A 26 5.02 -2.92 -0.31
CA LEU A 26 5.58 -1.56 -0.27
C LEU A 26 6.24 -1.17 -1.61
N GLU A 27 6.89 -2.13 -2.28
CA GLU A 27 7.45 -1.93 -3.63
C GLU A 27 6.33 -1.64 -4.63
N LEU A 28 5.25 -2.43 -4.61
CA LEU A 28 4.07 -2.20 -5.46
C LEU A 28 3.36 -0.89 -5.15
N TYR A 29 3.31 -0.48 -3.88
CA TYR A 29 2.81 0.85 -3.51
C TYR A 29 3.68 1.95 -4.14
N GLY A 30 5.01 1.82 -4.12
CA GLY A 30 5.91 2.74 -4.81
C GLY A 30 5.60 2.82 -6.31
N GLU A 31 5.52 1.66 -6.99
CA GLU A 31 5.21 1.60 -8.43
C GLU A 31 3.83 2.23 -8.76
N MET A 32 2.83 2.02 -7.90
CA MET A 32 1.51 2.65 -8.04
C MET A 32 1.61 4.19 -8.04
N ILE A 33 2.38 4.76 -7.11
CA ILE A 33 2.58 6.21 -6.99
C ILE A 33 3.40 6.75 -8.16
N ASP A 34 4.49 6.07 -8.53
CA ASP A 34 5.37 6.47 -9.64
C ASP A 34 4.62 6.52 -10.99
N LEU A 35 3.60 5.68 -11.15
CA LEU A 35 2.71 5.67 -12.31
C LEU A 35 1.52 6.64 -12.21
N GLY A 36 1.43 7.43 -11.13
CA GLY A 36 0.42 8.47 -10.95
C GLY A 36 -0.96 7.96 -10.50
N PHE A 37 -1.05 6.74 -9.97
CA PHE A 37 -2.31 6.21 -9.44
C PHE A 37 -2.50 6.65 -7.99
N GLU A 38 -3.67 7.22 -7.68
CA GLU A 38 -3.99 7.66 -6.33
C GLU A 38 -4.38 6.47 -5.43
N PRO A 39 -3.70 6.25 -4.29
CA PRO A 39 -4.06 5.18 -3.38
C PRO A 39 -5.38 5.46 -2.66
N ASN A 40 -6.22 4.44 -2.60
CA ASN A 40 -7.46 4.45 -1.82
C ASN A 40 -7.25 3.98 -0.37
N GLY A 41 -8.30 4.01 0.45
CA GLY A 41 -8.24 3.59 1.85
C GLY A 41 -7.78 2.14 2.05
N PHE A 42 -8.13 1.22 1.15
CA PHE A 42 -7.65 -0.17 1.20
C PHE A 42 -6.14 -0.27 1.01
N THR A 43 -5.62 0.48 0.03
CA THR A 43 -4.19 0.55 -0.26
C THR A 43 -3.41 1.06 0.95
N LEU A 44 -3.85 2.17 1.54
CA LEU A 44 -3.19 2.78 2.69
C LEU A 44 -3.26 1.87 3.93
N SER A 45 -4.41 1.21 4.17
CA SER A 45 -4.56 0.26 5.28
C SER A 45 -3.62 -0.94 5.14
N ALA A 46 -3.49 -1.49 3.93
CA ALA A 46 -2.58 -2.60 3.64
C ALA A 46 -1.12 -2.19 3.86
N VAL A 47 -0.72 -1.01 3.38
CA VAL A 47 0.64 -0.47 3.53
C VAL A 47 1.00 -0.15 4.98
N ILE A 48 0.06 0.37 5.78
CA ILE A 48 0.24 0.57 7.23
C ILE A 48 0.48 -0.78 7.92
N LYS A 49 -0.35 -1.80 7.61
CA LYS A 49 -0.15 -3.16 8.13
C LYS A 49 1.22 -3.72 7.73
N ALA A 50 1.61 -3.55 6.47
CA ALA A 50 2.92 -3.98 5.97
C ALA A 50 4.07 -3.34 6.77
N CYS A 51 3.97 -2.04 7.08
CA CYS A 51 4.96 -1.33 7.89
C CYS A 51 5.06 -1.91 9.31
N SER A 52 3.93 -2.24 9.94
CA SER A 52 3.90 -2.87 11.26
C SER A 52 4.57 -4.26 11.25
N GLU A 53 4.35 -5.07 10.21
CA GLU A 53 4.93 -6.41 10.08
C GLU A 53 6.47 -6.41 9.92
N ILE A 54 7.04 -5.35 9.35
CA ILE A 54 8.49 -5.22 9.16
C ILE A 54 9.18 -4.25 10.13
N GLY A 55 8.45 -3.76 11.14
CA GLY A 55 8.99 -2.82 12.15
C GLY A 55 9.30 -1.41 11.63
N LYS A 56 8.76 -1.00 10.47
CA LYS A 56 8.97 0.35 9.91
C LYS A 56 7.95 1.36 10.45
N LEU A 57 7.97 1.60 11.76
CA LEU A 57 6.99 2.45 12.45
C LEU A 57 6.93 3.89 11.92
N LYS A 58 8.08 4.53 11.67
CA LYS A 58 8.12 5.91 11.13
C LYS A 58 7.39 6.03 9.79
N LEU A 59 7.57 5.04 8.92
CA LEU A 59 6.92 4.99 7.62
C LEU A 59 5.40 4.78 7.79
N GLY A 60 5.00 3.84 8.66
CA GLY A 60 3.60 3.60 9.00
C GLY A 60 2.89 4.83 9.57
N SER A 61 3.54 5.59 10.46
CA SER A 61 3.00 6.83 11.01
C SER A 61 2.80 7.91 9.95
N GLY A 62 3.70 8.00 8.95
CA GLY A 62 3.53 8.90 7.81
C GLY A 62 2.25 8.59 7.03
N PHE A 63 2.02 7.31 6.73
CA PHE A 63 0.78 6.88 6.06
C PHE A 63 -0.47 7.11 6.90
N HIS A 64 -0.38 6.88 8.22
CA HIS A 64 -1.49 7.16 9.13
C HIS A 64 -1.88 8.64 9.15
N GLY A 65 -0.89 9.54 9.13
CA GLY A 65 -1.11 10.99 9.01
C GLY A 65 -1.83 11.36 7.71
N VAL A 66 -1.46 10.75 6.58
CA VAL A 66 -2.15 10.96 5.29
C VAL A 66 -3.61 10.51 5.36
N VAL A 67 -3.92 9.40 6.02
CA VAL A 67 -5.30 8.90 6.17
C VAL A 67 -6.16 9.85 7.00
N ILE A 68 -5.62 10.42 8.08
CA ILE A 68 -6.35 11.34 8.97
C ILE A 68 -6.54 12.73 8.34
N SER A 69 -5.62 13.14 7.47
CA SER A 69 -5.61 14.48 6.88
C SER A 69 -6.39 14.60 5.56
N ARG A 70 -7.03 13.51 5.11
CA ARG A 70 -7.95 13.48 3.97
C ARG A 70 -9.39 13.63 4.45
#